data_AF-A0A534JU30-F1
#
_entry.id   AF-A0A534JU30-F1
#
_cell.length_a   1.000
_cell.length_b   1.000
_cell.length_c   1.000
_cell.angle_alpha   90.00
_cell.angle_beta   90.00
_cell.angle_gamma   90.00
#
_symmetry.space_group_name_H-M   'P 1'
#
loop_
_entity.id
_entity.type
_entity.pdbx_description
1 polymer ?
#
loop_
_entity_poly.entity_id
_entity_poly.type
_entity_poly.pdbx_seq_one_letter_code
_entity_poly.pdbx_strand_id
1 'polypeptide(L)'
;MEKSSLSDLNEAEIWFETAKAVYGSARGREKYTVAVAQAIHALIKANDALTVKHLGLRSKRHEDAAKLFGDLIKQSKIDSKFADRRKLLTKAAAEKSDFDYKGIEVSKTTATGWLREVERFLEMVRTILNV
;
A
#
# COMPACT_ATOMS: atom_id res chain seq x y z
N MET A 1 1.22 15.19 -16.30
CA MET A 1 0.73 14.02 -15.54
C MET A 1 1.83 13.32 -14.74
N GLU A 2 3.06 13.19 -15.25
CA GLU A 2 4.19 12.54 -14.53
C GLU A 2 4.52 13.11 -13.15
N LYS A 3 4.43 14.43 -12.94
CA LYS A 3 4.67 15.05 -11.62
C LYS A 3 3.77 14.47 -10.52
N SER A 4 2.57 14.00 -10.88
CA SER A 4 1.58 13.50 -9.91
C SER A 4 1.80 12.04 -9.52
N SER A 5 2.37 11.20 -10.40
CA SER A 5 2.65 9.79 -10.05
C SER A 5 3.93 9.66 -9.23
N LEU A 6 4.94 10.47 -9.53
CA LEU A 6 6.17 10.56 -8.73
C LEU A 6 5.88 11.09 -7.32
N SER A 7 4.95 12.05 -7.19
CA SER A 7 4.53 12.51 -5.85
C SER A 7 3.81 11.42 -5.06
N ASP A 8 2.99 10.59 -5.70
CA ASP A 8 2.27 9.50 -5.03
C ASP A 8 3.22 8.39 -4.55
N LEU A 9 4.22 8.02 -5.35
CA LEU A 9 5.23 7.04 -4.93
C LEU A 9 6.09 7.59 -3.78
N ASN A 10 6.55 8.84 -3.87
CA ASN A 10 7.33 9.46 -2.80
C ASN A 10 6.53 9.52 -1.49
N GLU A 11 5.23 9.84 -1.57
CA GLU A 11 4.35 9.82 -0.40
C GLU A 11 4.21 8.39 0.15
N ALA A 12 4.05 7.38 -0.72
CA ALA A 12 4.00 5.97 -0.31
C ALA A 12 5.27 5.55 0.43
N GLU A 13 6.44 5.97 -0.03
CA GLU A 13 7.72 5.67 0.61
C GLU A 13 7.83 6.33 1.98
N ILE A 14 7.42 7.60 2.11
CA ILE A 14 7.39 8.30 3.41
C ILE A 14 6.48 7.57 4.41
N TRP A 15 5.29 7.14 3.97
CA TRP A 15 4.39 6.34 4.80
C TRP A 15 5.05 5.03 5.25
N PHE A 16 5.77 4.36 4.35
CA PHE A 16 6.43 3.09 4.66
C PHE A 16 7.65 3.26 5.58
N GLU A 17 8.45 4.31 5.39
CA GLU A 17 9.55 4.64 6.31
C GLU A 17 9.03 4.94 7.71
N THR A 18 7.94 5.69 7.80
CA THR A 18 7.29 5.96 9.09
C THR A 18 6.77 4.66 9.72
N ALA A 19 6.18 3.76 8.94
CA ALA A 19 5.71 2.46 9.42
C ALA A 19 6.85 1.63 10.05
N LYS A 20 8.00 1.59 9.38
CA LYS A 20 9.21 0.91 9.90
C LYS A 20 9.74 1.57 11.17
N ALA A 21 9.81 2.90 11.21
CA ALA A 21 10.27 3.64 12.38
C ALA A 21 9.36 3.40 13.60
N VAL A 22 8.04 3.44 13.42
CA VAL A 22 7.08 3.16 14.49
C VAL A 22 7.21 1.73 14.99
N TYR A 23 7.31 0.76 14.06
CA TYR A 23 7.49 -0.66 14.39
C TYR A 23 8.74 -0.90 15.26
N GLY A 24 9.85 -0.23 14.93
CA GLY A 24 11.12 -0.34 15.66
C GLY A 24 11.23 0.49 16.94
N SER A 25 10.24 1.35 17.24
CA SER A 25 10.30 2.26 18.38
C SER A 25 10.20 1.55 19.74
N ALA A 26 10.61 2.25 20.80
CA ALA A 26 10.50 1.80 22.20
C ALA A 26 9.07 1.84 22.77
N ARG A 27 8.05 2.18 21.96
CA ARG A 27 6.64 2.22 22.36
C ARG A 27 6.10 0.83 22.73
N GLY A 28 4.91 0.80 23.32
CA GLY A 28 4.22 -0.43 23.70
C GLY A 28 3.73 -1.22 22.49
N ARG A 29 2.87 -2.21 22.72
CA ARG A 29 2.39 -3.11 21.66
C ARG A 29 1.52 -2.40 20.63
N GLU A 30 0.91 -1.27 20.97
CA GLU A 30 0.09 -0.43 20.08
C GLU A 30 0.86 0.03 18.83
N LYS A 31 2.20 0.10 18.92
CA LYS A 31 3.05 0.45 17.77
C LYS A 31 2.88 -0.49 16.59
N TYR A 32 2.53 -1.76 16.83
CA TYR A 32 2.30 -2.73 15.76
C TYR A 32 1.04 -2.39 14.97
N THR A 33 -0.03 -1.98 15.64
CA THR A 33 -1.26 -1.50 14.98
C THR A 33 -0.97 -0.24 14.16
N VAL A 34 -0.28 0.73 14.75
CA VAL A 34 0.07 1.99 14.05
C VAL A 34 0.98 1.71 12.84
N ALA A 35 1.97 0.82 12.97
CA ALA A 35 2.83 0.43 11.86
C ALA A 35 2.04 -0.23 10.72
N VAL A 36 1.07 -1.09 11.03
CA VAL A 36 0.21 -1.70 10.00
C VAL A 36 -0.67 -0.66 9.31
N ALA A 37 -1.28 0.25 10.06
CA ALA A 37 -2.07 1.33 9.48
C ALA A 37 -1.25 2.17 8.48
N GLN A 38 -0.04 2.57 8.87
CA GLN A 38 0.87 3.32 8.00
C GLN A 38 1.35 2.50 6.79
N ALA A 39 1.59 1.20 6.96
CA ALA A 39 1.94 0.31 5.85
C ALA A 39 0.79 0.18 4.84
N ILE A 40 -0.46 0.10 5.30
CA ILE A 40 -1.64 0.09 4.42
C ILE A 40 -1.76 1.42 3.65
N HIS A 41 -1.50 2.56 4.29
CA HIS A 41 -1.45 3.85 3.61
C HIS A 41 -0.38 3.87 2.50
N ALA A 42 0.82 3.37 2.78
CA ALA A 42 1.88 3.24 1.79
C ALA A 42 1.44 2.38 0.60
N LEU A 43 0.84 1.22 0.86
CA LEU A 43 0.35 0.31 -0.18
C LEU A 43 -0.66 0.98 -1.12
N ILE A 44 -1.64 1.70 -0.57
CA ILE A 44 -2.68 2.37 -1.37
C ILE A 44 -2.07 3.49 -2.22
N LYS A 45 -1.16 4.28 -1.64
CA LYS A 45 -0.47 5.36 -2.36
C LYS A 45 0.45 4.83 -3.47
N ALA A 46 1.12 3.71 -3.23
CA ALA A 46 1.94 3.04 -4.23
C ALA A 46 1.07 2.54 -5.42
N ASN A 47 -0.13 2.02 -5.12
CA ASN A 47 -1.10 1.67 -6.15
C ASN A 47 -1.59 2.91 -6.92
N ASP A 48 -1.88 4.01 -6.22
CA ASP A 48 -2.29 5.27 -6.86
C ASP A 48 -1.20 5.78 -7.83
N ALA A 49 0.08 5.65 -7.50
CA ALA A 49 1.16 6.01 -8.41
C ALA A 49 1.08 5.23 -9.75
N LEU A 50 0.81 3.92 -9.69
CA LEU A 50 0.60 3.10 -10.90
C LEU A 50 -0.64 3.55 -11.68
N THR A 51 -1.78 3.70 -10.99
CA THR A 51 -3.05 3.98 -11.66
C THR A 51 -3.09 5.40 -12.23
N VAL A 52 -2.45 6.37 -11.58
CA VAL A 52 -2.28 7.72 -12.12
C VAL A 52 -1.39 7.70 -13.35
N LYS A 53 -0.26 6.97 -13.34
CA LYS A 53 0.63 6.90 -14.51
C LYS A 53 -0.04 6.23 -15.72
N HIS A 54 -0.72 5.10 -15.51
CA HIS A 54 -1.17 4.25 -16.61
C HIS A 54 -2.64 4.43 -16.99
N LEU A 55 -3.50 4.88 -16.06
CA LEU A 55 -4.94 5.08 -16.26
C LEU A 55 -5.36 6.56 -16.12
N GLY A 56 -4.52 7.42 -15.54
CA GLY A 56 -4.90 8.79 -15.19
C GLY A 56 -5.89 8.87 -14.03
N LEU A 57 -6.02 7.81 -13.23
CA LEU A 57 -7.02 7.68 -12.16
C LEU A 57 -6.35 7.47 -10.80
N ARG A 58 -6.92 8.09 -9.77
CA ARG A 58 -6.56 7.89 -8.37
C ARG A 58 -7.74 7.28 -7.62
N SER A 59 -7.47 6.42 -6.64
CA SER A 59 -8.50 5.88 -5.75
C SER A 59 -9.18 7.01 -5.00
N LYS A 60 -10.52 7.11 -5.09
CA LYS A 60 -11.29 8.09 -4.30
C LYS A 60 -11.67 7.52 -2.94
N ARG A 61 -11.88 6.20 -2.91
CA ARG A 61 -12.12 5.39 -1.71
C ARG A 61 -11.12 4.24 -1.70
N HIS A 62 -10.79 3.73 -0.50
CA HIS A 62 -9.82 2.63 -0.39
C HIS A 62 -10.27 1.36 -1.13
N GLU A 63 -11.59 1.10 -1.16
CA GLU A 63 -12.20 0.01 -1.93
C GLU A 63 -11.95 0.09 -3.45
N ASP A 64 -11.67 1.28 -3.98
CA ASP A 64 -11.34 1.48 -5.39
C ASP A 64 -9.95 0.95 -5.74
N ALA A 65 -9.03 0.88 -4.77
CA ALA A 65 -7.63 0.54 -5.03
C ALA A 65 -7.49 -0.85 -5.67
N ALA A 66 -8.19 -1.86 -5.14
CA ALA A 66 -8.17 -3.21 -5.69
C ALA A 66 -8.88 -3.32 -7.05
N LYS A 67 -9.86 -2.44 -7.33
CA LYS A 67 -10.53 -2.37 -8.63
C LYS A 67 -9.61 -1.79 -9.68
N LEU A 68 -9.04 -0.61 -9.41
CA LEU A 68 -8.13 0.09 -10.32
C LEU A 68 -6.87 -0.74 -10.62
N PHE A 69 -6.32 -1.46 -9.63
CA PHE A 69 -5.23 -2.39 -9.87
C PHE A 69 -5.63 -3.53 -10.83
N GLY A 70 -6.84 -4.08 -10.66
CA GLY A 70 -7.37 -5.08 -11.59
C GLY A 70 -7.54 -4.54 -13.01
N ASP A 71 -7.90 -3.27 -13.15
CA ASP A 71 -8.05 -2.62 -14.45
C ASP A 71 -6.70 -2.38 -15.15
N LEU A 72 -5.61 -2.14 -14.40
CA LEU A 72 -4.24 -2.13 -14.95
C LEU A 72 -3.91 -3.46 -15.65
N ILE A 73 -4.25 -4.59 -15.03
CA ILE A 73 -3.98 -5.92 -15.58
C ILE A 73 -4.87 -6.20 -16.79
N LYS A 74 -6.18 -5.95 -16.67
CA LYS A 74 -7.14 -6.18 -17.78
C LYS A 74 -6.78 -5.39 -19.03
N GLN A 75 -6.25 -4.17 -18.87
CA GLN A 75 -5.82 -3.32 -19.97
C GLN A 75 -4.36 -3.55 -20.38
N SER A 76 -3.72 -4.62 -19.89
CA SER A 76 -2.31 -4.97 -20.17
C SER A 76 -1.32 -3.82 -19.90
N LYS A 77 -1.64 -2.95 -18.93
CA LYS A 77 -0.76 -1.87 -18.48
C LYS A 77 0.34 -2.37 -17.54
N ILE A 78 0.07 -3.46 -16.83
CA ILE A 78 1.04 -4.20 -16.01
C ILE A 78 0.90 -5.70 -16.27
N ASP A 79 1.96 -6.45 -16.01
CA ASP A 79 2.02 -7.90 -16.23
C ASP A 79 1.02 -8.66 -15.34
N SER A 80 0.30 -9.61 -15.96
CA SER A 80 -0.68 -10.48 -15.29
C SER A 80 -0.10 -11.33 -14.15
N LYS A 81 1.23 -11.56 -14.12
CA LYS A 81 1.89 -12.26 -13.01
C LYS A 81 1.67 -11.60 -11.64
N PHE A 82 1.33 -10.32 -11.61
CA PHE A 82 1.06 -9.56 -10.39
C PHE A 82 -0.41 -9.62 -9.93
N ALA A 83 -1.26 -10.40 -10.59
CA ALA A 83 -2.70 -10.48 -10.28
C ALA A 83 -3.02 -10.88 -8.85
N ASP A 84 -2.15 -11.67 -8.21
CA ASP A 84 -2.28 -12.07 -6.81
C ASP A 84 -2.21 -10.89 -5.84
N ARG A 85 -1.46 -9.82 -6.17
CA ARG A 85 -1.34 -8.59 -5.37
C ARG A 85 -2.67 -7.86 -5.20
N ARG A 86 -3.66 -8.10 -6.07
CA ARG A 86 -5.02 -7.58 -5.90
C ARG A 86 -5.63 -8.01 -4.56
N LYS A 87 -5.35 -9.24 -4.12
CA LYS A 87 -5.87 -9.76 -2.83
C LYS A 87 -5.33 -8.97 -1.64
N LEU A 88 -4.07 -8.51 -1.71
CA LEU A 88 -3.46 -7.67 -0.69
C LEU A 88 -4.16 -6.31 -0.61
N LEU A 89 -4.48 -5.69 -1.74
CA LEU A 89 -5.24 -4.43 -1.79
C LEU A 89 -6.67 -4.60 -1.27
N THR A 90 -7.34 -5.71 -1.60
CA THR A 90 -8.67 -6.02 -1.05
C THR A 90 -8.62 -6.18 0.47
N LYS A 91 -7.64 -6.92 0.99
CA LYS A 91 -7.42 -7.08 2.43
C LYS A 91 -7.17 -5.72 3.10
N ALA A 92 -6.31 -4.89 2.51
CA ALA A 92 -5.98 -3.57 3.02
C ALA A 92 -7.21 -2.67 3.12
N ALA A 93 -8.06 -2.64 2.09
CA ALA A 93 -9.28 -1.85 2.09
C ALA A 93 -10.29 -2.30 3.18
N ALA A 94 -10.35 -3.60 3.46
CA ALA A 94 -11.24 -4.16 4.49
C ALA A 94 -10.75 -3.88 5.91
N GLU A 95 -9.44 -4.07 6.17
CA GLU A 95 -8.88 -4.02 7.53
C GLU A 95 -8.46 -2.61 7.96
N LYS A 96 -8.34 -1.63 7.05
CA LYS A 96 -7.85 -0.28 7.38
C LYS A 96 -8.69 0.41 8.45
N SER A 97 -10.02 0.34 8.35
CA SER A 97 -10.91 0.97 9.33
C SER A 97 -10.80 0.34 10.71
N ASP A 98 -10.49 -0.95 10.77
CA ASP A 98 -10.28 -1.68 12.01
C ASP A 98 -9.00 -1.23 12.72
N PHE A 99 -7.92 -0.99 11.97
CA PHE A 99 -6.65 -0.50 12.53
C PHE A 99 -6.66 0.99 12.87
N ASP A 100 -7.34 1.81 12.07
CA ASP A 100 -7.37 3.27 12.28
C ASP A 100 -8.32 3.70 13.40
N TYR A 101 -9.44 3.00 13.58
CA TYR A 101 -10.54 3.51 14.40
C TYR A 101 -11.05 2.56 15.48
N LYS A 102 -10.85 1.25 15.36
CA LYS A 102 -11.39 0.29 16.33
C LYS A 102 -10.41 -0.14 17.42
N GLY A 103 -9.17 0.37 17.39
CA GLY A 103 -8.18 0.08 18.42
C GLY A 103 -7.79 -1.39 18.52
N ILE A 104 -7.91 -2.15 17.42
CA ILE A 104 -7.53 -3.56 17.41
C ILE A 104 -6.02 -3.66 17.63
N GLU A 105 -5.63 -4.40 18.66
CA GLU A 105 -4.23 -4.62 18.99
C GLU A 105 -3.65 -5.70 18.08
N VAL A 106 -2.65 -5.32 17.28
CA VAL A 106 -2.03 -6.20 16.30
C VAL A 106 -0.78 -6.87 16.86
N SER A 107 -0.61 -8.16 16.58
CA SER A 107 0.60 -8.87 16.99
C SER A 107 1.84 -8.40 16.19
N LYS A 108 3.03 -8.54 16.78
CA LYS A 108 4.31 -8.32 16.08
C LYS A 108 4.41 -9.14 14.79
N THR A 109 3.94 -10.38 14.81
CA THR A 109 3.96 -11.29 13.65
C THR A 109 3.10 -10.75 12.51
N THR A 110 1.88 -10.30 12.82
CA THR A 110 0.97 -9.70 11.85
C THR A 110 1.57 -8.41 11.26
N ALA A 111 2.14 -7.55 12.10
CA ALA A 111 2.81 -6.33 11.63
C ALA A 111 4.02 -6.63 10.74
N THR A 112 4.83 -7.63 11.10
CA THR A 112 5.95 -8.10 10.26
C THR A 112 5.47 -8.58 8.90
N GLY A 113 4.37 -9.34 8.87
CA GLY A 113 3.76 -9.82 7.63
C GLY A 113 3.33 -8.67 6.71
N TRP A 114 2.63 -7.68 7.27
CA TRP A 114 2.23 -6.48 6.53
C TRP A 114 3.42 -5.70 5.98
N LEU A 115 4.44 -5.43 6.81
CA LEU A 115 5.63 -4.69 6.36
C LEU A 115 6.31 -5.39 5.18
N ARG A 116 6.47 -6.72 5.24
CA ARG A 116 7.07 -7.51 4.15
C ARG A 116 6.26 -7.50 2.85
N GLU A 117 4.93 -7.60 2.95
CA GLU A 117 4.06 -7.57 1.77
C GLU A 117 4.07 -6.18 1.11
N VAL A 118 4.05 -5.12 1.91
CA VAL A 118 4.07 -3.74 1.41
C VAL A 118 5.43 -3.39 0.81
N GLU A 119 6.53 -3.85 1.41
CA GLU A 119 7.88 -3.71 0.85
C GLU A 119 7.97 -4.32 -0.56
N ARG A 120 7.55 -5.59 -0.70
CA ARG A 120 7.52 -6.27 -2.00
C ARG A 120 6.62 -5.56 -3.02
N PHE A 121 5.51 -5.00 -2.57
CA PHE A 121 4.62 -4.24 -3.46
C PHE A 121 5.28 -2.94 -3.93
N LEU A 122 5.98 -2.21 -3.04
CA LEU A 122 6.74 -1.00 -3.40
C LEU A 122 7.86 -1.32 -4.40
N GLU A 123 8.62 -2.40 -4.18
CA GLU A 123 9.65 -2.86 -5.12
C GLU A 123 9.08 -3.17 -6.51
N MET A 124 7.93 -3.84 -6.56
CA MET A 124 7.20 -4.09 -7.80
C MET A 124 6.80 -2.78 -8.49
N VAL A 125 6.25 -1.83 -7.73
CA VAL A 125 5.83 -0.51 -8.26
C VAL A 125 7.04 0.23 -8.83
N ARG A 126 8.16 0.31 -8.11
CA ARG A 126 9.43 0.90 -8.58
C ARG A 126 9.88 0.29 -9.90
N THR A 127 9.90 -1.05 -9.96
CA THR A 127 10.27 -1.80 -11.17
C THR A 127 9.37 -1.45 -12.35
N ILE A 128 8.05 -1.39 -12.16
CA ILE A 128 7.09 -1.05 -13.23
C ILE A 128 7.24 0.42 -13.66
N LEU A 129 7.53 1.30 -12.71
CA LEU A 129 7.65 2.73 -12.94
C LEU A 129 9.02 3.14 -13.52
N ASN A 130 10.01 2.24 -13.48
CA ASN A 130 11.41 2.46 -13.84
C ASN A 130 12.08 3.56 -12.99
N VAL A 131 11.90 3.49 -11.67
CA VAL A 131 12.45 4.43 -10.67
C VAL A 131 13.09 3.70 -9.50
#